data_AF-A0A8H6Y9I0-F1
#
_entry.id   AF-A0A8H6Y9I0-F1
#
_cell.length_a   1.000
_cell.length_b   1.000
_cell.length_c   1.000
_cell.angle_alpha   90.00
_cell.angle_beta   90.00
_cell.angle_gamma   90.00
#
_symmetry.space_group_name_H-M   'P 1'
#
loop_
_entity.id
_entity.type
_entity.pdbx_description
1 polymer ?
#
loop_
_entity_poly.entity_id
_entity_poly.type
_entity_poly.pdbx_seq_one_letter_code
_entity_poly.pdbx_strand_id
1 'polypeptide(L)'
;MHLPALNLPDLFIPLWRGSFDCDPSDSTDLGSWPWAVLKNLSVWKQHGLLVAQATPYIPGSFDRPPRNPAEKISSGYKAWEFLLYFFGLGPALFYGLLPDEYWMHYCKCVQGFRILMQEEILPSEVADAHALLTQFSDDFELKYVQRRADRLHMVRPSIHTTSHFAPETVRVGPGIIYSQWGMERTIGNLGEEIKQHSNAFANLAQRGIRRCQVNALKAMIPDIEPPENLLPHGATDLGGGYALLRVMNTASRDVRLCEHRAIVAYLEDNDCSLEMEREFEGPGKSSDFTECKVDGSSYIAEVLFYMLLHINDDIPPKAVAMVSLYGPPHPGILAASSNTYWTAQHLRDSAIRVIDVNTIKSVVMMAPDERYKTRFHDSTEVDRWYLMEKPGLKLTERAGLEELLSEE
;
A
#
# COMPACT_ATOMS: atom_id res chain seq x y z
N MET A 1 7.59 -12.00 -6.48
CA MET A 1 7.83 -10.71 -7.16
C MET A 1 7.20 -10.69 -8.56
N HIS A 2 7.78 -11.34 -9.58
CA HIS A 2 7.41 -11.14 -10.99
C HIS A 2 5.96 -11.47 -11.35
N LEU A 3 5.39 -12.55 -10.78
CA LEU A 3 4.03 -12.97 -11.09
C LEU A 3 2.99 -11.85 -10.83
N PRO A 4 2.84 -11.33 -9.59
CA PRO A 4 1.96 -10.21 -9.34
C PRO A 4 2.49 -8.90 -9.93
N ALA A 5 3.79 -8.62 -9.82
CA ALA A 5 4.29 -7.29 -10.13
C ALA A 5 4.48 -7.00 -11.63
N LEU A 6 4.61 -8.02 -12.49
CA LEU A 6 4.85 -7.83 -13.93
C LEU A 6 3.92 -8.70 -14.78
N ASN A 7 3.89 -10.01 -14.56
CA ASN A 7 3.27 -10.95 -15.51
C ASN A 7 1.75 -10.81 -15.60
N LEU A 8 1.07 -10.56 -14.47
CA LEU A 8 -0.37 -10.33 -14.45
C LEU A 8 -0.73 -8.95 -15.04
N PRO A 9 -0.11 -7.82 -14.60
CA PRO A 9 -0.32 -6.53 -15.23
C PRO A 9 -0.02 -6.52 -16.75
N ASP A 10 1.04 -7.19 -17.20
CA ASP A 10 1.43 -7.31 -18.61
C ASP A 10 0.43 -8.14 -19.45
N LEU A 11 -0.41 -8.94 -18.80
CA LEU A 11 -1.53 -9.61 -19.46
C LEU A 11 -2.79 -8.74 -19.45
N PHE A 12 -3.23 -8.28 -18.28
CA PHE A 12 -4.52 -7.63 -18.12
C PHE A 12 -4.55 -6.21 -18.69
N ILE A 13 -3.48 -5.42 -18.53
CA ILE A 13 -3.50 -4.04 -19.01
C ILE A 13 -3.61 -3.99 -20.54
N PRO A 14 -2.85 -4.77 -21.33
CA PRO A 14 -3.06 -4.80 -22.78
C PRO A 14 -4.43 -5.36 -23.19
N LEU A 15 -4.98 -6.35 -22.47
CA LEU A 15 -6.35 -6.84 -22.70
C LEU A 15 -7.37 -5.71 -22.51
N TRP A 16 -7.29 -4.97 -21.39
CA TRP A 16 -8.20 -3.87 -21.11
C TRP A 16 -7.98 -2.66 -22.01
N ARG A 17 -6.77 -2.49 -22.55
CA ARG A 17 -6.46 -1.47 -23.56
C ARG A 17 -6.84 -1.86 -24.99
N GLY A 18 -7.28 -3.10 -25.22
CA GLY A 18 -7.53 -3.60 -26.57
C GLY A 18 -6.28 -3.54 -27.45
N SER A 19 -5.10 -3.71 -26.85
CA SER A 19 -3.80 -3.72 -27.52
C SER A 19 -3.09 -5.07 -27.39
N PHE A 20 -3.80 -6.09 -26.93
CA PHE A 20 -3.32 -7.46 -26.88
C PHE A 20 -3.42 -8.08 -28.28
N ASP A 21 -2.41 -8.84 -28.69
CA ASP A 21 -2.40 -9.49 -30.01
C ASP A 21 -3.62 -10.41 -30.14
N CYS A 22 -4.35 -10.33 -31.25
CA CYS A 22 -5.53 -11.13 -31.51
C CYS A 22 -5.31 -12.05 -32.71
N ASP A 23 -5.86 -13.26 -32.66
CA ASP A 23 -5.93 -14.13 -33.84
C ASP A 23 -6.83 -13.48 -34.90
N PRO A 24 -6.49 -13.55 -36.20
CA PRO A 24 -7.33 -12.97 -37.26
C PRO A 24 -8.77 -13.47 -37.27
N SER A 25 -9.05 -14.66 -36.73
CA SER A 25 -10.39 -15.25 -36.62
C SER A 25 -11.16 -14.81 -35.38
N ASP A 26 -10.49 -14.20 -34.39
CA ASP A 26 -11.16 -13.49 -33.30
C ASP A 26 -11.67 -12.13 -33.80
N SER A 27 -12.85 -12.17 -34.44
CA SER A 27 -13.64 -11.06 -34.99
C SER A 27 -12.92 -9.70 -35.04
N THR A 28 -12.65 -9.29 -36.28
CA THR A 28 -11.95 -8.11 -36.83
C THR A 28 -12.30 -6.71 -36.31
N ASP A 29 -12.69 -6.57 -35.06
CA ASP A 29 -12.67 -5.28 -34.38
C ASP A 29 -12.28 -5.50 -32.92
N LEU A 30 -11.05 -5.11 -32.56
CA LEU A 30 -10.59 -4.96 -31.17
C LEU A 30 -11.55 -4.13 -30.30
N GLY A 31 -12.57 -3.49 -30.89
CA GLY A 31 -13.66 -2.78 -30.22
C GLY A 31 -14.81 -3.65 -29.73
N SER A 32 -14.80 -4.96 -29.98
CA SER A 32 -15.87 -5.89 -29.58
C SER A 32 -15.69 -6.51 -28.19
N TRP A 33 -14.48 -6.47 -27.62
CA TRP A 33 -14.24 -7.04 -26.30
C TRP A 33 -14.88 -6.18 -25.21
N PRO A 34 -15.82 -6.73 -24.40
CA PRO A 34 -16.49 -5.95 -23.35
C PRO A 34 -15.51 -5.49 -22.24
N TRP A 35 -14.36 -6.14 -22.12
CA TRP A 35 -13.31 -5.77 -21.17
C TRP A 35 -12.31 -4.73 -21.70
N ALA A 36 -12.34 -4.37 -22.99
CA ALA A 36 -11.40 -3.41 -23.60
C ALA A 36 -11.75 -1.94 -23.27
N VAL A 37 -12.02 -1.66 -21.99
CA VAL A 37 -12.55 -0.39 -21.47
C VAL A 37 -11.57 0.78 -21.53
N LEU A 38 -10.27 0.49 -21.69
CA LEU A 38 -9.19 1.46 -21.84
C LEU A 38 -8.72 1.63 -23.29
N LYS A 39 -9.42 1.05 -24.28
CA LYS A 39 -9.07 1.20 -25.70
C LYS A 39 -9.11 2.66 -26.16
N ASN A 40 -10.07 3.43 -25.66
CA ASN A 40 -10.18 4.83 -25.97
C ASN A 40 -9.04 5.62 -25.30
N LEU A 41 -8.22 6.32 -26.10
CA LEU A 41 -7.08 7.09 -25.62
C LEU A 41 -7.47 8.17 -24.60
N SER A 42 -8.64 8.80 -24.71
CA SER A 42 -9.09 9.79 -23.73
C SER A 42 -9.39 9.13 -22.37
N VAL A 43 -10.05 7.97 -22.39
CA VAL A 43 -10.35 7.18 -21.19
C VAL A 43 -9.05 6.69 -20.55
N TRP A 44 -8.09 6.22 -21.34
CA TRP A 44 -6.78 5.81 -20.84
C TRP A 44 -6.00 6.96 -20.19
N LYS A 45 -5.98 8.14 -20.83
CA LYS A 45 -5.33 9.34 -20.27
C LYS A 45 -6.01 9.80 -18.98
N GLN A 46 -7.35 9.79 -18.92
CA GLN A 46 -8.09 10.15 -17.72
C GLN A 46 -7.83 9.15 -16.59
N HIS A 47 -7.81 7.85 -16.87
CA HIS A 47 -7.46 6.83 -15.89
C HIS A 47 -6.03 7.01 -15.37
N GLY A 48 -5.09 7.30 -16.26
CA GLY A 48 -3.72 7.59 -15.88
C GLY A 48 -3.57 8.83 -14.99
N LEU A 49 -4.38 9.86 -15.22
CA LEU A 49 -4.46 11.05 -14.37
C LEU A 49 -5.00 10.71 -12.97
N LEU A 50 -6.02 9.84 -12.86
CA LEU A 50 -6.53 9.39 -11.55
C LEU A 50 -5.45 8.67 -10.73
N VAL A 51 -4.61 7.85 -11.38
CA VAL A 51 -3.46 7.20 -10.72
C VAL A 51 -2.48 8.26 -10.21
N ALA A 52 -2.14 9.26 -11.02
CA ALA A 52 -1.24 10.33 -10.61
C ALA A 52 -1.81 11.19 -9.47
N GLN A 53 -3.11 11.46 -9.48
CA GLN A 53 -3.82 12.23 -8.45
C GLN A 53 -3.86 11.53 -7.08
N ALA A 54 -3.63 10.22 -7.02
CA ALA A 54 -3.48 9.50 -5.76
C ALA A 54 -2.15 9.82 -5.05
N THR A 55 -1.14 10.35 -5.76
CA THR A 55 0.22 10.59 -5.25
C THR A 55 0.27 11.36 -3.92
N PRO A 56 -0.41 12.51 -3.75
CA PRO A 56 -0.32 13.30 -2.52
C PRO A 56 -0.85 12.59 -1.28
N TYR A 57 -1.59 11.50 -1.46
CA TYR A 57 -2.23 10.73 -0.39
C TYR A 57 -1.46 9.46 -0.05
N ILE A 58 -0.42 9.11 -0.83
CA ILE A 58 0.41 7.95 -0.57
C ILE A 58 1.46 8.34 0.49
N PRO A 59 1.45 7.69 1.67
CA PRO A 59 2.40 7.99 2.73
C PRO A 59 3.86 7.79 2.29
N GLY A 60 4.79 8.55 2.86
CA GLY A 60 6.22 8.39 2.55
C GLY A 60 6.76 6.99 2.88
N SER A 61 6.19 6.32 3.89
CA SER A 61 6.51 4.91 4.23
C SER A 61 6.12 3.92 3.12
N PHE A 62 5.30 4.35 2.15
CA PHE A 62 4.95 3.52 1.00
C PHE A 62 6.02 3.55 -0.10
N ASP A 63 7.18 4.18 0.16
CA ASP A 63 8.22 4.52 -0.81
C ASP A 63 7.66 5.46 -1.89
N ARG A 64 8.07 5.27 -3.14
CA ARG A 64 7.67 6.13 -4.25
C ARG A 64 6.22 5.82 -4.66
N PRO A 65 5.45 6.84 -5.10
CA PRO A 65 4.10 6.67 -5.64
C PRO A 65 4.13 6.22 -7.11
N PRO A 66 3.16 5.40 -7.59
CA PRO A 66 3.12 4.96 -8.97
C PRO A 66 2.90 6.14 -9.92
N ARG A 67 3.70 6.24 -10.98
CA ARG A 67 3.55 7.31 -11.97
C ARG A 67 2.31 7.08 -12.84
N ASN A 68 1.93 8.12 -13.57
CA ASN A 68 0.87 8.04 -14.59
C ASN A 68 1.17 6.90 -15.59
N PRO A 69 0.39 5.80 -15.58
CA PRO A 69 0.66 4.68 -16.47
C PRO A 69 0.40 5.06 -17.93
N ALA A 70 -0.45 6.04 -18.22
CA ALA A 70 -0.67 6.50 -19.60
C ALA A 70 0.55 7.17 -20.23
N GLU A 71 1.47 7.69 -19.41
CA GLU A 71 2.69 8.35 -19.85
C GLU A 71 3.93 7.45 -19.74
N LYS A 72 3.94 6.52 -18.77
CA LYS A 72 5.16 5.81 -18.37
C LYS A 72 5.14 4.29 -18.54
N ILE A 73 3.98 3.67 -18.79
CA ILE A 73 3.87 2.21 -18.81
C ILE A 73 4.81 1.53 -19.82
N SER A 74 5.08 2.20 -20.95
CA SER A 74 5.96 1.70 -22.02
C SER A 74 7.41 2.21 -21.91
N SER A 75 7.75 2.99 -20.88
CA SER A 75 9.05 3.65 -20.75
C SER A 75 9.65 3.48 -19.34
N GLY A 76 9.75 2.23 -18.88
CA GLY A 76 10.41 1.91 -17.60
C GLY A 76 9.52 2.02 -16.37
N TYR A 77 8.26 1.58 -16.49
CA TYR A 77 7.36 1.37 -15.34
C TYR A 77 7.91 0.21 -14.49
N LYS A 78 8.17 0.47 -13.22
CA LYS A 78 8.84 -0.47 -12.32
C LYS A 78 7.85 -1.47 -11.75
N ALA A 79 8.35 -2.63 -11.34
CA ALA A 79 7.56 -3.70 -10.74
C ALA A 79 6.78 -3.22 -9.49
N TRP A 80 7.36 -2.36 -8.65
CA TRP A 80 6.63 -1.80 -7.50
C TRP A 80 5.51 -0.84 -7.93
N GLU A 81 5.68 -0.10 -9.03
CA GLU A 81 4.63 0.79 -9.54
C GLU A 81 3.43 -0.01 -10.01
N PHE A 82 3.67 -1.12 -10.72
CA PHE A 82 2.62 -2.06 -11.09
C PHE A 82 1.94 -2.67 -9.87
N LEU A 83 2.69 -3.01 -8.82
CA LEU A 83 2.12 -3.55 -7.60
C LEU A 83 1.17 -2.54 -6.92
N LEU A 84 1.62 -1.29 -6.71
CA LEU A 84 0.80 -0.24 -6.12
C LEU A 84 -0.39 0.13 -7.02
N TYR A 85 -0.17 0.26 -8.33
CA TYR A 85 -1.22 0.60 -9.28
C TYR A 85 -2.28 -0.51 -9.40
N PHE A 86 -1.86 -1.73 -9.70
CA PHE A 86 -2.77 -2.86 -9.94
C PHE A 86 -3.34 -3.34 -8.59
N PHE A 87 -2.53 -3.90 -7.70
CA PHE A 87 -3.03 -4.52 -6.48
C PHE A 87 -3.43 -3.53 -5.36
N GLY A 88 -2.86 -2.33 -5.36
CA GLY A 88 -3.20 -1.28 -4.40
C GLY A 88 -4.42 -0.47 -4.84
N LEU A 89 -4.24 0.40 -5.83
CA LEU A 89 -5.22 1.40 -6.28
C LEU A 89 -6.32 0.79 -7.17
N GLY A 90 -5.99 -0.28 -7.92
CA GLY A 90 -6.85 -0.83 -8.97
C GLY A 90 -8.26 -1.23 -8.54
N PRO A 91 -8.50 -1.86 -7.38
CA PRO A 91 -9.86 -2.19 -6.94
C PRO A 91 -10.81 -0.99 -6.95
N ALA A 92 -10.35 0.16 -6.44
CA ALA A 92 -11.11 1.41 -6.49
C ALA A 92 -11.11 1.98 -7.92
N LEU A 93 -9.94 2.16 -8.53
CA LEU A 93 -9.81 2.91 -9.80
C LEU A 93 -10.42 2.22 -11.03
N PHE A 94 -10.59 0.90 -11.01
CA PHE A 94 -11.28 0.16 -12.07
C PHE A 94 -12.78 -0.02 -11.82
N TYR A 95 -13.28 0.31 -10.62
CA TYR A 95 -14.70 0.25 -10.32
C TYR A 95 -15.49 1.23 -11.19
N GLY A 96 -16.62 0.79 -11.72
CA GLY A 96 -17.42 1.57 -12.66
C GLY A 96 -16.83 1.68 -14.07
N LEU A 97 -15.53 1.40 -14.25
CA LEU A 97 -14.87 1.37 -15.55
C LEU A 97 -14.93 -0.02 -16.19
N LEU A 98 -14.48 -1.06 -15.49
CA LEU A 98 -14.66 -2.44 -15.92
C LEU A 98 -16.13 -2.84 -15.75
N PRO A 99 -16.70 -3.67 -16.65
CA PRO A 99 -18.01 -4.27 -16.38
C PRO A 99 -17.94 -5.11 -15.12
N ASP A 100 -19.02 -5.13 -14.35
CA ASP A 100 -19.04 -5.63 -12.98
C ASP A 100 -18.50 -7.06 -12.87
N GLU A 101 -18.76 -7.93 -13.85
CA GLU A 101 -18.26 -9.30 -13.86
C GLU A 101 -16.73 -9.43 -14.01
N TYR A 102 -16.10 -8.52 -14.75
CA TYR A 102 -14.65 -8.48 -14.95
C TYR A 102 -13.97 -7.82 -13.77
N TRP A 103 -14.62 -6.81 -13.20
CA TRP A 103 -14.14 -6.16 -11.98
C TRP A 103 -14.19 -7.10 -10.76
N MET A 104 -15.28 -7.84 -10.57
CA MET A 104 -15.37 -8.84 -9.50
C MET A 104 -14.34 -9.96 -9.70
N HIS A 105 -14.17 -10.44 -10.94
CA HIS A 105 -13.13 -11.40 -11.29
C HIS A 105 -11.73 -10.90 -10.93
N TYR A 106 -11.41 -9.67 -11.32
CA TYR A 106 -10.17 -8.99 -10.99
C TYR A 106 -9.95 -8.87 -9.47
N CYS A 107 -10.98 -8.50 -8.72
CA CYS A 107 -10.89 -8.34 -7.27
C CYS A 107 -10.57 -9.65 -6.54
N LYS A 108 -10.98 -10.82 -7.04
CA LYS A 108 -10.55 -12.12 -6.50
C LYS A 108 -9.04 -12.30 -6.58
N CYS A 109 -8.45 -11.94 -7.73
CA CYS A 109 -7.00 -11.96 -7.90
C CYS A 109 -6.31 -11.02 -6.92
N VAL A 110 -6.82 -9.79 -6.80
CA VAL A 110 -6.25 -8.81 -5.87
C VAL A 110 -6.29 -9.32 -4.43
N GLN A 111 -7.44 -9.85 -3.98
CA GLN A 111 -7.57 -10.37 -2.62
C GLN A 111 -6.65 -11.56 -2.36
N GLY A 112 -6.60 -12.51 -3.29
CA GLY A 112 -5.73 -13.68 -3.17
C GLY A 112 -4.26 -13.28 -3.01
N PHE A 113 -3.78 -12.32 -3.81
CA PHE A 113 -2.40 -11.83 -3.67
C PHE A 113 -2.19 -10.93 -2.45
N ARG A 114 -3.18 -10.13 -2.02
CA ARG A 114 -3.07 -9.35 -0.78
C ARG A 114 -2.83 -10.24 0.42
N ILE A 115 -3.57 -11.36 0.52
CA ILE A 115 -3.35 -12.38 1.55
C ILE A 115 -1.95 -12.98 1.42
N LEU A 116 -1.59 -13.50 0.23
CA LEU A 116 -0.32 -14.22 0.04
C LEU A 116 0.94 -13.33 0.09
N MET A 117 0.76 -12.00 0.17
CA MET A 117 1.83 -11.02 0.35
C MET A 117 1.96 -10.54 1.80
N GLN A 118 1.16 -11.05 2.73
CA GLN A 118 1.38 -10.82 4.16
C GLN A 118 2.61 -11.59 4.65
N GLU A 119 3.23 -11.08 5.72
CA GLU A 119 4.33 -11.75 6.39
C GLU A 119 3.85 -12.93 7.24
N GLU A 120 2.73 -12.75 7.93
CA GLU A 120 2.07 -13.77 8.73
C GLU A 120 0.73 -14.06 8.06
N ILE A 121 0.52 -15.32 7.66
CA ILE A 121 -0.69 -15.77 6.97
C ILE A 121 -1.27 -16.94 7.75
N LEU A 122 -2.52 -16.84 8.17
CA LEU A 122 -3.21 -17.91 8.88
C LEU A 122 -3.58 -19.05 7.91
N PRO A 123 -3.65 -20.31 8.39
CA PRO A 123 -4.05 -21.44 7.53
C PRO A 123 -5.42 -21.25 6.85
N SER A 124 -6.36 -20.59 7.52
CA SER A 124 -7.66 -20.24 6.94
C SER A 124 -7.52 -19.22 5.80
N GLU A 125 -6.67 -18.21 5.97
CA GLU A 125 -6.41 -17.20 4.94
C GLU A 125 -5.72 -17.82 3.71
N VAL A 126 -4.80 -18.78 3.90
CA VAL A 126 -4.22 -19.56 2.79
C VAL A 126 -5.31 -20.33 2.03
N ALA A 127 -6.26 -20.95 2.74
CA ALA A 127 -7.37 -21.66 2.11
C ALA A 127 -8.28 -20.72 1.31
N ASP A 128 -8.59 -19.55 1.87
CA ASP A 128 -9.38 -18.51 1.19
C ASP A 128 -8.66 -18.00 -0.07
N ALA A 129 -7.36 -17.72 0.03
CA ALA A 129 -6.54 -17.30 -1.11
C ALA A 129 -6.48 -18.39 -2.19
N HIS A 130 -6.36 -19.66 -1.81
CA HIS A 130 -6.38 -20.78 -2.75
C HIS A 130 -7.71 -20.86 -3.50
N ALA A 131 -8.83 -20.75 -2.79
CA ALA A 131 -10.16 -20.76 -3.40
C ALA A 131 -10.35 -19.59 -4.38
N LEU A 132 -9.97 -18.37 -3.96
CA LEU A 132 -10.07 -17.17 -4.78
C LEU A 132 -9.22 -17.25 -6.06
N LEU A 133 -7.95 -17.68 -5.94
CA LEU A 133 -7.04 -17.74 -7.09
C LEU A 133 -7.36 -18.90 -8.03
N THR A 134 -7.84 -20.03 -7.52
CA THR A 134 -8.34 -21.13 -8.36
C THR A 134 -9.56 -20.68 -9.15
N GLN A 135 -10.55 -20.06 -8.48
CA GLN A 135 -11.72 -19.54 -9.16
C GLN A 135 -11.37 -18.43 -10.16
N PHE A 136 -10.42 -17.55 -9.84
CA PHE A 136 -9.91 -16.54 -10.76
C PHE A 136 -9.33 -17.16 -12.04
N SER A 137 -8.54 -18.23 -11.92
CA SER A 137 -7.99 -18.96 -13.07
C SER A 137 -9.10 -19.60 -13.92
N ASP A 138 -10.07 -20.26 -13.30
CA ASP A 138 -11.18 -20.90 -14.00
C ASP A 138 -12.10 -19.87 -14.69
N ASP A 139 -12.42 -18.77 -13.99
CA ASP A 139 -13.24 -17.69 -14.52
C ASP A 139 -12.54 -16.98 -15.69
N PHE A 140 -11.21 -16.97 -15.76
CA PHE A 140 -10.47 -16.38 -16.89
C PHE A 140 -10.79 -17.09 -18.21
N GLU A 141 -10.82 -18.43 -18.19
CA GLU A 141 -11.22 -19.26 -19.33
C GLU A 141 -12.66 -18.94 -19.78
N LEU A 142 -13.58 -18.78 -18.81
CA LEU A 142 -14.98 -18.51 -19.12
C LEU A 142 -15.19 -17.08 -19.65
N LYS A 143 -14.50 -16.09 -19.10
CA LYS A 143 -14.76 -14.67 -19.36
C LYS A 143 -13.98 -14.08 -20.53
N TYR A 144 -12.70 -14.42 -20.65
CA TYR A 144 -11.81 -13.87 -21.67
C TYR A 144 -11.68 -14.82 -22.87
N VAL A 145 -11.33 -16.08 -22.60
CA VAL A 145 -11.09 -17.09 -23.65
C VAL A 145 -12.41 -17.57 -24.27
N GLN A 146 -13.46 -17.69 -23.46
CA GLN A 146 -14.80 -18.11 -23.86
C GLN A 146 -14.81 -19.48 -24.56
N ARG A 147 -13.85 -20.37 -24.20
CA ARG A 147 -13.63 -21.68 -24.83
C ARG A 147 -13.39 -21.61 -26.33
N ARG A 148 -12.90 -20.47 -26.84
CA ARG A 148 -12.58 -20.30 -28.24
C ARG A 148 -11.11 -20.62 -28.49
N ALA A 149 -10.86 -21.50 -29.45
CA ALA A 149 -9.49 -21.89 -29.82
C ALA A 149 -8.65 -20.71 -30.30
N ASP A 150 -9.27 -19.73 -30.96
CA ASP A 150 -8.66 -18.50 -31.46
C ASP A 150 -8.34 -17.47 -30.36
N ARG A 151 -8.65 -17.76 -29.09
CA ARG A 151 -8.26 -16.97 -27.91
C ARG A 151 -7.34 -17.70 -26.95
N LEU A 152 -6.92 -18.92 -27.30
CA LEU A 152 -6.09 -19.74 -26.42
C LEU A 152 -4.74 -19.07 -26.10
N HIS A 153 -4.23 -18.23 -27.00
CA HIS A 153 -3.01 -17.44 -26.80
C HIS A 153 -3.12 -16.40 -25.67
N MET A 154 -4.32 -16.06 -25.20
CA MET A 154 -4.53 -15.22 -24.02
C MET A 154 -4.16 -15.96 -22.71
N VAL A 155 -4.19 -17.30 -22.71
CA VAL A 155 -3.87 -18.13 -21.53
C VAL A 155 -2.36 -18.22 -21.36
N ARG A 156 -1.79 -17.17 -20.77
CA ARG A 156 -0.38 -17.17 -20.38
C ARG A 156 -0.17 -18.07 -19.14
N PRO A 157 1.04 -18.64 -18.96
CA PRO A 157 1.37 -19.44 -17.77
C PRO A 157 1.10 -18.73 -16.44
N SER A 158 1.15 -17.39 -16.44
CA SER A 158 0.84 -16.57 -15.27
C SER A 158 -0.57 -16.78 -14.73
N ILE A 159 -1.57 -17.06 -15.56
CA ILE A 159 -2.94 -17.36 -15.10
C ILE A 159 -2.96 -18.66 -14.31
N HIS A 160 -2.44 -19.75 -14.88
CA HIS A 160 -2.41 -21.04 -14.21
C HIS A 160 -1.50 -21.04 -12.97
N THR A 161 -0.38 -20.32 -13.01
CA THR A 161 0.56 -20.28 -11.88
C THR A 161 -0.10 -19.65 -10.63
N THR A 162 -1.11 -18.79 -10.79
CA THR A 162 -1.82 -18.20 -9.64
C THR A 162 -2.47 -19.23 -8.74
N SER A 163 -3.06 -20.31 -9.27
CA SER A 163 -3.76 -21.32 -8.46
C SER A 163 -2.81 -22.13 -7.57
N HIS A 164 -1.53 -22.21 -7.96
CA HIS A 164 -0.49 -22.93 -7.21
C HIS A 164 0.16 -22.09 -6.11
N PHE A 165 -0.07 -20.79 -6.08
CA PHE A 165 0.67 -19.87 -5.20
C PHE A 165 0.37 -20.12 -3.70
N ALA A 166 -0.88 -20.42 -3.36
CA ALA A 166 -1.28 -20.72 -1.99
C ALA A 166 -0.72 -22.07 -1.48
N PRO A 167 -0.83 -23.20 -2.21
CA PRO A 167 -0.14 -24.44 -1.85
C PRO A 167 1.38 -24.27 -1.70
N GLU A 168 2.00 -23.50 -2.59
CA GLU A 168 3.43 -23.20 -2.51
C GLU A 168 3.78 -22.39 -1.26
N THR A 169 2.89 -21.48 -0.84
CA THR A 169 3.05 -20.73 0.41
C THR A 169 3.11 -21.65 1.63
N VAL A 170 2.34 -22.73 1.66
CA VAL A 170 2.43 -23.75 2.73
C VAL A 170 3.76 -24.51 2.66
N ARG A 171 4.25 -24.79 1.46
CA ARG A 171 5.43 -25.62 1.22
C ARG A 171 6.74 -24.91 1.56
N VAL A 172 6.88 -23.64 1.18
CA VAL A 172 8.15 -22.89 1.29
C VAL A 172 8.03 -21.58 2.09
N GLY A 173 6.85 -21.26 2.62
CA GLY A 173 6.56 -20.03 3.36
C GLY A 173 6.01 -18.92 2.46
N PRO A 174 5.74 -17.72 3.03
CA PRO A 174 5.24 -16.56 2.27
C PRO A 174 6.17 -16.11 1.14
N GLY A 175 5.60 -15.90 -0.06
CA GLY A 175 6.32 -15.52 -1.28
C GLY A 175 7.09 -14.20 -1.19
N ILE A 176 6.74 -13.35 -0.23
CA ILE A 176 7.41 -12.09 0.02
C ILE A 176 8.79 -12.30 0.68
N ILE A 177 8.94 -13.33 1.52
CA ILE A 177 10.16 -13.60 2.31
C ILE A 177 11.31 -14.11 1.42
N TYR A 178 11.02 -15.03 0.50
CA TYR A 178 12.01 -15.55 -0.47
C TYR A 178 11.92 -14.86 -1.83
N SER A 179 11.34 -13.66 -1.87
CA SER A 179 11.26 -12.88 -3.10
C SER A 179 12.64 -12.51 -3.64
N GLN A 180 12.73 -12.35 -4.96
CA GLN A 180 14.01 -12.02 -5.62
C GLN A 180 14.41 -10.54 -5.46
N TRP A 181 13.63 -9.70 -4.74
CA TRP A 181 13.90 -8.25 -4.62
C TRP A 181 15.30 -7.97 -4.04
N GLY A 182 15.62 -8.61 -2.90
CA GLY A 182 16.93 -8.45 -2.26
C GLY A 182 18.08 -8.99 -3.12
N MET A 183 17.84 -10.08 -3.87
CA MET A 183 18.81 -10.62 -4.80
C MET A 183 19.07 -9.67 -5.98
N GLU A 184 18.04 -9.13 -6.60
CA GLU A 184 18.16 -8.17 -7.71
C GLU A 184 18.85 -6.88 -7.28
N ARG A 185 18.50 -6.34 -6.10
CA ARG A 185 19.20 -5.18 -5.52
C ARG A 185 20.67 -5.49 -5.29
N THR A 186 20.99 -6.69 -4.79
CA THR A 186 22.38 -7.12 -4.59
C THR A 186 23.13 -7.21 -5.92
N ILE A 187 22.50 -7.73 -6.98
CA ILE A 187 23.07 -7.78 -8.32
C ILE A 187 23.36 -6.36 -8.84
N GLY A 188 22.42 -5.42 -8.68
CA GLY A 188 22.59 -4.02 -9.06
C GLY A 188 23.77 -3.36 -8.34
N ASN A 189 23.78 -3.44 -7.01
CA ASN A 189 24.87 -2.92 -6.16
C ASN A 189 26.24 -3.49 -6.57
N LEU A 190 26.32 -4.80 -6.78
CA LEU A 190 27.57 -5.44 -7.21
C LEU A 190 27.99 -4.97 -8.61
N GLY A 191 27.03 -4.74 -9.52
CA GLY A 191 27.27 -4.17 -10.84
C GLY A 191 27.93 -2.80 -10.79
N GLU A 192 27.48 -1.91 -9.90
CA GLU A 192 28.06 -0.57 -9.71
C GLU A 192 29.51 -0.59 -9.20
N GLU A 193 29.88 -1.66 -8.48
CA GLU A 193 31.21 -1.89 -7.95
C GLU A 193 32.20 -2.44 -9.00
N ILE A 194 31.72 -2.92 -10.15
CA ILE A 194 32.58 -3.41 -11.23
C ILE A 194 33.25 -2.21 -11.91
N LYS A 195 34.54 -2.02 -11.66
CA LYS A 195 35.32 -0.89 -12.23
C LYS A 195 36.29 -1.30 -13.34
N GLN A 196 36.43 -2.60 -13.64
CA GLN A 196 37.34 -3.10 -14.66
C GLN A 196 36.61 -3.90 -15.75
N HIS A 197 36.36 -3.25 -16.89
CA HIS A 197 35.67 -3.85 -18.04
C HIS A 197 36.42 -5.03 -18.69
N SER A 198 37.75 -5.08 -18.59
CA SER A 198 38.57 -6.09 -19.29
C SER A 198 38.67 -7.41 -18.53
N ASN A 199 38.35 -7.41 -17.23
CA ASN A 199 38.33 -8.61 -16.39
C ASN A 199 37.23 -8.51 -15.32
N ALA A 200 36.00 -8.30 -15.78
CA ALA A 200 34.85 -8.01 -14.93
C ALA A 200 34.58 -9.11 -13.91
N PHE A 201 34.73 -10.38 -14.29
CA PHE A 201 34.48 -11.52 -13.39
C PHE A 201 35.49 -11.62 -12.25
N ALA A 202 36.79 -11.45 -12.53
CA ALA A 202 37.80 -11.45 -11.47
C ALA A 202 37.64 -10.24 -10.55
N ASN A 203 37.30 -9.07 -11.09
CA ASN A 203 37.00 -7.88 -10.30
C ASN A 203 35.78 -8.10 -9.40
N LEU A 204 34.69 -8.63 -9.94
CA LEU A 204 33.48 -8.98 -9.18
C LEU A 204 33.79 -9.98 -8.06
N ALA A 205 34.58 -11.02 -8.33
CA ALA A 205 34.99 -11.99 -7.31
C ALA A 205 35.74 -11.31 -6.15
N GLN A 206 36.68 -10.40 -6.45
CA GLN A 206 37.41 -9.64 -5.43
C GLN A 206 36.50 -8.68 -4.65
N ARG A 207 35.53 -8.03 -5.31
CA ARG A 207 34.51 -7.20 -4.65
C ARG A 207 33.65 -8.03 -3.68
N GLY A 208 33.21 -9.21 -4.12
CA GLY A 208 32.49 -10.17 -3.29
C GLY A 208 33.28 -10.60 -2.05
N ILE A 209 34.55 -11.02 -2.23
CA ILE A 209 35.45 -11.39 -1.12
C ILE A 209 35.59 -10.23 -0.13
N ARG A 210 35.85 -9.02 -0.60
CA ARG A 210 35.99 -7.83 0.26
C ARG A 210 34.72 -7.55 1.06
N ARG A 211 33.54 -7.64 0.43
CA ARG A 211 32.25 -7.44 1.12
C ARG A 211 32.02 -8.50 2.19
N CYS A 212 32.29 -9.77 1.90
CA CYS A 212 32.23 -10.84 2.89
C CYS A 212 33.19 -10.61 4.06
N GLN A 213 34.42 -10.15 3.81
CA GLN A 213 35.39 -9.82 4.85
C GLN A 213 34.92 -8.66 5.73
N VAL A 214 34.40 -7.58 5.14
CA VAL A 214 33.82 -6.44 5.88
C VAL A 214 32.62 -6.89 6.71
N ASN A 215 31.69 -7.64 6.12
CA ASN A 215 30.53 -8.15 6.84
C ASN A 215 30.93 -9.08 7.99
N ALA A 216 31.95 -9.93 7.81
CA ALA A 216 32.48 -10.79 8.86
C ALA A 216 33.09 -9.96 10.01
N LEU A 217 33.84 -8.90 9.71
CA LEU A 217 34.38 -7.99 10.72
C LEU A 217 33.27 -7.29 11.50
N LYS A 218 32.25 -6.76 10.81
CA LYS A 218 31.06 -6.15 11.45
C LYS A 218 30.33 -7.13 12.36
N ALA A 219 30.19 -8.39 11.93
CA ALA A 219 29.53 -9.42 12.73
C ALA A 219 30.37 -9.88 13.94
N MET A 220 31.69 -9.94 13.81
CA MET A 220 32.61 -10.33 14.89
C MET A 220 32.83 -9.22 15.91
N ILE A 221 32.73 -7.96 15.49
CA ILE A 221 32.96 -6.77 16.31
C ILE A 221 31.79 -5.80 16.07
N PRO A 222 30.63 -6.01 16.73
CA PRO A 222 29.44 -5.19 16.52
C PRO A 222 29.68 -3.68 16.75
N ASP A 223 30.59 -3.33 17.66
CA ASP A 223 30.90 -1.94 18.04
C ASP A 223 31.91 -1.25 17.10
N ILE A 224 32.35 -1.92 16.01
CA ILE A 224 33.36 -1.35 15.09
C ILE A 224 32.84 -0.12 14.34
N GLU A 225 31.52 -0.04 14.16
CA GLU A 225 30.81 1.15 13.72
C GLU A 225 30.00 1.63 14.92
N PRO A 226 30.19 2.88 15.39
CA PRO A 226 29.36 3.39 16.48
C PRO A 226 27.89 3.31 16.04
N PRO A 227 26.97 2.92 16.93
CA PRO A 227 25.55 2.91 16.60
C PRO A 227 25.17 4.32 16.12
N GLU A 228 24.66 4.41 14.89
CA GLU A 228 24.15 5.69 14.39
C GLU A 228 23.11 6.21 15.38
N ASN A 229 23.12 7.51 15.63
CA ASN A 229 22.07 8.15 16.40
C ASN A 229 20.78 8.00 15.59
N LEU A 230 19.99 6.97 15.89
CA LEU A 230 18.83 6.56 15.10
C LEU A 230 17.74 7.63 15.04
N LEU A 231 17.75 8.57 16.00
CA LEU A 231 16.72 9.59 16.11
C LEU A 231 17.16 10.89 15.42
N PRO A 232 16.31 11.43 14.52
CA PRO A 232 16.52 12.76 13.96
C PRO A 232 16.66 13.82 15.05
N HIS A 233 17.39 14.89 14.73
CA HIS A 233 17.61 15.97 15.69
C HIS A 233 16.29 16.58 16.21
N GLY A 234 16.11 16.57 17.53
CA GLY A 234 14.91 17.09 18.19
C GLY A 234 13.75 16.09 18.28
N ALA A 235 13.94 14.84 17.87
CA ALA A 235 12.99 13.77 18.15
C ALA A 235 13.10 13.32 19.62
N THR A 236 11.97 12.88 20.18
CA THR A 236 11.86 12.34 21.54
C THR A 236 11.61 10.84 21.45
N ASP A 237 12.44 10.03 22.12
CA ASP A 237 12.21 8.59 22.25
C ASP A 237 11.00 8.33 23.16
N LEU A 238 10.03 7.56 22.66
CA LEU A 238 8.84 7.16 23.42
C LEU A 238 8.97 5.74 24.00
N GLY A 239 10.07 5.04 23.70
CA GLY A 239 10.26 3.63 24.02
C GLY A 239 9.46 2.71 23.08
N GLY A 240 9.72 1.40 23.18
CA GLY A 240 9.01 0.40 22.38
C GLY A 240 9.23 0.49 20.87
N GLY A 241 10.26 1.21 20.43
CA GLY A 241 10.55 1.47 19.01
C GLY A 241 9.82 2.68 18.42
N TYR A 242 9.12 3.48 19.23
CA TYR A 242 8.43 4.68 18.79
C TYR A 242 9.24 5.94 19.10
N ALA A 243 9.17 6.92 18.19
CA ALA A 243 9.75 8.23 18.41
C ALA A 243 8.78 9.33 17.97
N LEU A 244 8.70 10.39 18.77
CA LEU A 244 7.98 11.60 18.42
C LEU A 244 8.94 12.54 17.69
N LEU A 245 8.69 12.80 16.40
CA LEU A 245 9.50 13.73 15.64
C LEU A 245 9.27 15.18 16.10
N ARG A 246 10.28 16.03 15.87
CA ARG A 246 10.21 17.45 16.20
C ARG A 246 9.03 18.12 15.49
N VAL A 247 8.34 19.01 16.19
CA VAL A 247 7.33 19.89 15.59
C VAL A 247 7.96 20.72 14.46
N MET A 248 7.48 20.50 13.24
CA MET A 248 7.94 21.21 12.03
C MET A 248 7.05 22.41 11.67
N ASN A 249 5.92 22.59 12.37
CA ASN A 249 5.01 23.70 12.10
C ASN A 249 5.51 24.99 12.75
N THR A 250 5.39 26.09 12.02
CA THR A 250 5.80 27.45 12.43
C THR A 250 4.63 28.34 12.85
N ALA A 251 3.38 27.87 12.71
CA ALA A 251 2.18 28.63 13.04
C ALA A 251 1.36 27.98 14.17
N SER A 252 1.24 28.66 15.31
CA SER A 252 0.31 28.30 16.38
C SER A 252 -1.14 28.55 15.95
N ARG A 253 -2.07 27.69 16.41
CA ARG A 253 -3.51 27.85 16.20
C ARG A 253 -4.29 27.46 17.45
N ASP A 254 -5.49 28.01 17.58
CA ASP A 254 -6.41 27.62 18.64
C ASP A 254 -6.93 26.19 18.47
N VAL A 255 -7.16 25.54 19.61
CA VAL A 255 -7.85 24.24 19.70
C VAL A 255 -9.34 24.44 19.41
N ARG A 256 -9.86 23.67 18.45
CA ARG A 256 -11.29 23.72 18.07
C ARG A 256 -12.15 23.09 19.17
N LEU A 257 -13.42 23.48 19.24
CA LEU A 257 -14.36 22.94 20.24
C LEU A 257 -14.48 21.40 20.20
N CYS A 258 -14.46 20.79 19.01
CA CYS A 258 -14.47 19.34 18.86
C CYS A 258 -13.19 18.67 19.40
N GLU A 259 -12.04 19.30 19.16
CA GLU A 259 -10.73 18.85 19.65
C GLU A 259 -10.67 18.95 21.18
N HIS A 260 -11.13 20.07 21.76
CA HIS A 260 -11.19 20.26 23.20
C HIS A 260 -12.06 19.20 23.88
N ARG A 261 -13.25 18.90 23.33
CA ARG A 261 -14.12 17.83 23.85
C ARG A 261 -13.45 16.46 23.80
N ALA A 262 -12.70 16.16 22.75
CA ALA A 262 -11.98 14.90 22.64
C ALA A 262 -10.83 14.78 23.65
N ILE A 263 -10.14 15.88 23.95
CA ILE A 263 -9.11 15.93 25.00
C ILE A 263 -9.73 15.68 26.37
N VAL A 264 -10.83 16.39 26.70
CA VAL A 264 -11.52 16.23 27.99
C VAL A 264 -12.00 14.79 28.17
N ALA A 265 -12.68 14.21 27.17
CA ALA A 265 -13.16 12.83 27.23
C ALA A 265 -12.03 11.83 27.48
N TYR A 266 -10.90 11.99 26.76
CA TYR A 266 -9.75 11.12 26.96
C TYR A 266 -9.14 11.24 28.36
N LEU A 267 -9.09 12.44 28.94
CA LEU A 267 -8.59 12.64 30.30
C LEU A 267 -9.53 12.04 31.36
N GLU A 268 -10.84 12.18 31.17
CA GLU A 268 -11.86 11.55 32.02
C GLU A 268 -11.73 10.02 31.98
N ASP A 269 -11.55 9.41 30.80
CA ASP A 269 -11.40 7.96 30.64
C ASP A 269 -10.09 7.39 31.24
N ASN A 270 -9.08 8.25 31.44
CA ASN A 270 -7.78 7.86 32.00
C ASN A 270 -7.60 8.30 33.47
N ASP A 271 -8.67 8.72 34.17
CA ASP A 271 -8.65 9.22 35.56
C ASP A 271 -7.63 10.36 35.78
N CYS A 272 -7.50 11.25 34.81
CA CYS A 272 -6.53 12.34 34.80
C CYS A 272 -7.20 13.70 35.06
N SER A 273 -6.70 14.49 36.03
CA SER A 273 -7.16 15.86 36.28
C SER A 273 -6.44 16.87 35.39
N LEU A 274 -7.18 17.84 34.83
CA LEU A 274 -6.60 18.98 34.10
C LEU A 274 -5.99 19.98 35.09
N GLU A 275 -4.66 19.97 35.27
CA GLU A 275 -3.96 21.17 35.70
C GLU A 275 -3.66 22.03 34.47
N MET A 276 -4.53 23.02 34.23
CA MET A 276 -4.49 23.84 33.03
C MET A 276 -3.45 24.95 33.17
N GLU A 277 -2.17 24.64 32.94
CA GLU A 277 -1.17 25.66 32.59
C GLU A 277 -0.76 25.57 31.11
N ARG A 278 -1.14 26.64 30.40
CA ARG A 278 -0.56 27.21 29.17
C ARG A 278 -0.88 26.53 27.82
N GLU A 279 -1.33 27.42 26.93
CA GLU A 279 -1.26 27.37 25.46
C GLU A 279 -1.01 25.97 24.87
N PHE A 280 -2.10 25.27 24.56
CA PHE A 280 -2.06 24.16 23.61
C PHE A 280 -1.71 24.74 22.23
N GLU A 281 -0.42 24.86 21.94
CA GLU A 281 0.06 25.09 20.59
C GLU A 281 -0.17 23.80 19.79
N GLY A 282 -1.32 23.74 19.11
CA GLY A 282 -1.64 22.61 18.26
C GLY A 282 -0.61 22.48 17.13
N PRO A 283 0.08 21.33 16.97
CA PRO A 283 0.90 21.09 15.80
C PRO A 283 0.02 21.15 14.53
N GLY A 284 0.61 21.68 13.46
CA GLY A 284 -0.02 21.71 12.13
C GLY A 284 -0.10 20.30 11.54
N LYS A 285 -1.01 20.14 10.58
CA LYS A 285 -1.35 18.85 9.93
C LYS A 285 -0.14 17.98 9.61
N SER A 286 -0.04 16.82 10.27
CA SER A 286 0.58 15.62 9.69
C SER A 286 -0.57 14.78 9.17
N SER A 287 -0.95 14.91 7.89
CA SER A 287 -2.06 14.11 7.35
C SER A 287 -1.58 12.70 7.05
N ASP A 288 -1.26 11.96 8.11
CA ASP A 288 -1.07 10.52 8.03
C ASP A 288 -2.43 9.85 8.17
N PHE A 289 -2.69 8.84 7.34
CA PHE A 289 -3.86 7.99 7.53
C PHE A 289 -3.41 6.69 8.19
N THR A 290 -4.17 6.22 9.17
CA THR A 290 -3.78 5.06 9.97
C THR A 290 -4.94 4.09 10.19
N GLU A 291 -4.61 2.82 10.42
CA GLU A 291 -5.48 1.92 11.16
C GLU A 291 -5.11 2.03 12.65
N CYS A 292 -6.09 2.31 13.50
CA CYS A 292 -5.90 2.44 14.95
C CYS A 292 -6.96 1.67 15.75
N LYS A 293 -6.67 1.38 17.01
CA LYS A 293 -7.67 0.85 17.96
C LYS A 293 -8.31 1.96 18.78
N VAL A 294 -9.63 1.98 18.80
CA VAL A 294 -10.45 2.82 19.70
C VAL A 294 -11.43 1.89 20.40
N ASP A 295 -11.44 1.90 21.74
CA ASP A 295 -12.33 1.06 22.57
C ASP A 295 -12.30 -0.43 22.20
N GLY A 296 -11.11 -0.94 21.88
CA GLY A 296 -10.88 -2.33 21.47
C GLY A 296 -11.25 -2.67 20.02
N SER A 297 -11.86 -1.74 19.28
CA SER A 297 -12.26 -1.92 17.87
C SER A 297 -11.30 -1.21 16.91
N SER A 298 -11.11 -1.77 15.70
CA SER A 298 -10.29 -1.17 14.65
C SER A 298 -11.05 -0.09 13.88
N TYR A 299 -10.38 1.02 13.63
CA TYR A 299 -10.88 2.11 12.79
C TYR A 299 -9.79 2.61 11.84
N ILE A 300 -10.23 3.16 10.70
CA ILE A 300 -9.37 3.98 9.85
C ILE A 300 -9.53 5.43 10.29
N ALA A 301 -8.44 6.17 10.39
CA ALA A 301 -8.45 7.55 10.84
C ALA A 301 -7.44 8.44 10.09
N GLU A 302 -7.79 9.72 9.90
CA GLU A 302 -6.83 10.78 9.59
C GLU A 302 -6.22 11.25 10.91
N VAL A 303 -4.91 11.15 11.06
CA VAL A 303 -4.19 11.83 12.14
C VAL A 303 -4.18 13.31 11.81
N LEU A 304 -4.64 14.14 12.75
CA LEU A 304 -4.60 15.59 12.60
C LEU A 304 -3.27 16.13 13.10
N PHE A 305 -2.82 15.65 14.26
CA PHE A 305 -1.54 15.99 14.86
C PHE A 305 -1.20 15.06 16.03
N TYR A 306 0.09 14.98 16.37
CA TYR A 306 0.61 14.28 17.55
C TYR A 306 0.95 15.27 18.65
N MET A 307 0.69 14.95 19.91
CA MET A 307 1.00 15.84 21.04
C MET A 307 1.46 15.07 22.28
N LEU A 308 2.16 15.78 23.16
CA LEU A 308 2.51 15.30 24.51
C LEU A 308 1.54 15.92 25.51
N LEU A 309 0.74 15.08 26.15
CA LEU A 309 -0.13 15.50 27.26
C LEU A 309 0.63 15.40 28.57
N HIS A 310 0.75 16.53 29.26
CA HIS A 310 1.22 16.60 30.64
C HIS A 310 -0.01 16.57 31.53
N ILE A 311 -0.17 15.49 32.29
CA ILE A 311 -1.33 15.30 33.15
C ILE A 311 -1.06 15.91 34.54
N ASN A 312 0.07 15.54 35.15
CA ASN A 312 0.58 16.07 36.42
C ASN A 312 2.12 16.12 36.36
N ASP A 313 2.76 16.98 37.14
CA ASP A 313 4.23 17.14 37.16
C ASP A 313 5.00 15.86 37.51
N ASP A 314 4.38 14.92 38.24
CA ASP A 314 5.00 13.66 38.67
C ASP A 314 4.86 12.51 37.65
N ILE A 315 4.05 12.68 36.59
CA ILE A 315 3.78 11.65 35.59
C ILE A 315 4.48 12.03 34.28
N PRO A 316 5.27 11.11 33.66
CA PRO A 316 5.90 11.40 32.39
C PRO A 316 4.84 11.75 31.33
N PRO A 317 5.13 12.71 30.43
CA PRO A 317 4.18 13.14 29.43
C PRO A 317 3.72 11.96 28.56
N LYS A 318 2.41 11.90 28.30
CA LYS A 318 1.81 10.84 27.50
C LYS A 318 1.75 11.27 26.03
N ALA A 319 2.36 10.49 25.15
CA ALA A 319 2.28 10.72 23.72
C ALA A 319 0.94 10.22 23.18
N VAL A 320 0.20 11.14 22.57
CA VAL A 320 -1.13 10.87 21.99
C VAL A 320 -1.25 11.46 20.59
N ALA A 321 -2.20 10.93 19.83
CA ALA A 321 -2.58 11.46 18.53
C ALA A 321 -4.03 11.97 18.58
N MET A 322 -4.25 13.16 18.03
CA MET A 322 -5.58 13.66 17.71
C MET A 322 -5.96 13.10 16.34
N VAL A 323 -7.08 12.37 16.26
CA VAL A 323 -7.51 11.68 15.05
C VAL A 323 -8.96 12.00 14.68
N SER A 324 -9.26 11.96 13.39
CA SER A 324 -10.59 12.06 12.82
C SER A 324 -10.96 10.74 12.16
N LEU A 325 -12.01 10.08 12.64
CA LEU A 325 -12.36 8.74 12.18
C LEU A 325 -13.10 8.74 10.83
N TYR A 326 -12.89 7.67 10.06
CA TYR A 326 -13.75 7.31 8.93
C TYR A 326 -14.91 6.43 9.40
N GLY A 327 -16.03 6.52 8.68
CA GLY A 327 -17.20 5.67 8.90
C GLY A 327 -16.97 4.22 8.43
N PRO A 328 -17.99 3.34 8.55
CA PRO A 328 -17.91 1.98 8.03
C PRO A 328 -17.82 1.98 6.50
N PRO A 329 -17.17 0.95 5.91
CA PRO A 329 -17.13 0.80 4.46
C PRO A 329 -18.51 0.55 3.88
N HIS A 330 -18.70 0.88 2.60
CA HIS A 330 -19.91 0.48 1.88
C HIS A 330 -20.00 -1.05 1.82
N PRO A 331 -21.00 -1.70 2.46
CA PRO A 331 -21.02 -3.15 2.62
C PRO A 331 -21.18 -3.89 1.29
N GLY A 332 -22.01 -3.37 0.37
CA GLY A 332 -22.23 -3.99 -0.94
C GLY A 332 -20.99 -4.03 -1.82
N ILE A 333 -20.28 -2.90 -1.94
CA ILE A 333 -19.01 -2.79 -2.70
C ILE A 333 -17.92 -3.67 -2.06
N LEU A 334 -17.78 -3.63 -0.74
CA LEU A 334 -16.77 -4.43 -0.04
C LEU A 334 -16.99 -5.94 -0.29
N ALA A 335 -18.23 -6.40 -0.15
CA ALA A 335 -18.58 -7.80 -0.42
C ALA A 335 -18.37 -8.18 -1.90
N ALA A 336 -18.84 -7.34 -2.85
CA ALA A 336 -18.68 -7.58 -4.28
C ALA A 336 -17.20 -7.60 -4.73
N SER A 337 -16.34 -6.83 -4.06
CA SER A 337 -14.91 -6.75 -4.33
C SER A 337 -14.07 -7.80 -3.58
N SER A 338 -14.68 -8.82 -2.97
CA SER A 338 -13.95 -9.78 -2.14
C SER A 338 -13.06 -9.10 -1.08
N ASN A 339 -13.58 -8.03 -0.45
CA ASN A 339 -12.91 -7.20 0.55
C ASN A 339 -11.75 -6.32 0.04
N THR A 340 -11.65 -6.05 -1.26
CA THR A 340 -10.51 -5.28 -1.81
C THR A 340 -10.79 -3.80 -2.06
N TYR A 341 -12.05 -3.42 -2.30
CA TYR A 341 -12.47 -2.04 -2.48
C TYR A 341 -13.22 -1.57 -1.24
N TRP A 342 -12.47 -0.95 -0.34
CA TRP A 342 -12.97 -0.34 0.88
C TRP A 342 -13.12 1.15 0.64
N THR A 343 -14.35 1.65 0.76
CA THR A 343 -14.69 3.07 0.58
C THR A 343 -15.60 3.52 1.71
N ALA A 344 -15.35 4.67 2.31
CA ALA A 344 -16.08 5.18 3.47
C ALA A 344 -16.16 6.71 3.46
N GLN A 345 -17.11 7.26 4.23
CA GLN A 345 -17.18 8.69 4.47
C GLN A 345 -16.17 9.11 5.55
N HIS A 346 -15.61 10.31 5.41
CA HIS A 346 -14.82 10.92 6.47
C HIS A 346 -15.76 11.64 7.45
N LEU A 347 -15.73 11.28 8.75
CA LEU A 347 -16.68 11.81 9.71
C LEU A 347 -16.30 13.20 10.24
N ARG A 348 -15.08 13.67 9.94
CA ARG A 348 -14.59 15.03 10.27
C ARG A 348 -14.79 15.33 11.76
N ASP A 349 -15.25 16.54 12.04
CA ASP A 349 -15.45 17.09 13.39
C ASP A 349 -16.46 16.29 14.24
N SER A 350 -17.28 15.42 13.64
CA SER A 350 -18.24 14.59 14.38
C SER A 350 -17.62 13.37 15.05
N ALA A 351 -16.44 12.92 14.61
CA ALA A 351 -15.77 11.75 15.16
C ALA A 351 -14.28 12.01 15.45
N ILE A 352 -14.01 13.14 16.11
CA ILE A 352 -12.69 13.44 16.65
C ILE A 352 -12.44 12.63 17.91
N ARG A 353 -11.26 12.03 18.03
CA ARG A 353 -10.81 11.25 19.19
C ARG A 353 -9.35 11.55 19.51
N VAL A 354 -8.99 11.41 20.78
CA VAL A 354 -7.59 11.33 21.21
C VAL A 354 -7.28 9.85 21.47
N ILE A 355 -6.18 9.37 20.91
CA ILE A 355 -5.74 7.98 21.08
C ILE A 355 -4.29 7.94 21.55
N ASP A 356 -3.92 6.88 22.26
CA ASP A 356 -2.52 6.59 22.55
C ASP A 356 -1.79 6.25 21.26
N VAL A 357 -0.60 6.84 21.03
CA VAL A 357 0.16 6.58 19.79
C VAL A 357 0.45 5.09 19.59
N ASN A 358 0.62 4.34 20.68
CA ASN A 358 0.86 2.89 20.67
C ASN A 358 -0.35 2.06 20.22
N THR A 359 -1.52 2.67 20.04
CA THR A 359 -2.73 2.01 19.50
C THR A 359 -2.84 2.10 17.98
N ILE A 360 -1.98 2.89 17.34
CA ILE A 360 -1.80 2.93 15.90
C ILE A 360 -1.15 1.62 15.47
N LYS A 361 -1.78 0.89 14.55
CA LYS A 361 -1.33 -0.41 14.07
C LYS A 361 -0.50 -0.31 12.80
N SER A 362 -0.90 0.56 11.89
CA SER A 362 -0.31 0.68 10.57
C SER A 362 -0.64 2.04 9.96
N VAL A 363 0.23 2.48 9.07
CA VAL A 363 -0.02 3.60 8.17
C VAL A 363 -0.70 3.07 6.91
N VAL A 364 -1.71 3.79 6.43
CA VAL A 364 -2.50 3.45 5.25
C VAL A 364 -2.61 4.64 4.31
N MET A 365 -3.10 4.41 3.10
CA MET A 365 -3.45 5.47 2.16
C MET A 365 -4.97 5.66 2.12
N MET A 366 -5.42 6.92 2.21
CA MET A 366 -6.79 7.32 1.95
C MET A 366 -6.82 8.41 0.87
N ALA A 367 -7.54 8.20 -0.23
CA ALA A 367 -7.79 9.25 -1.24
C ALA A 367 -9.27 9.45 -1.55
N PRO A 368 -9.65 10.63 -2.08
CA PRO A 368 -11.00 10.88 -2.57
C PRO A 368 -11.43 9.83 -3.60
N ASP A 369 -12.66 9.34 -3.44
CA ASP A 369 -13.21 8.27 -4.26
C ASP A 369 -13.99 8.81 -5.45
N GLU A 370 -13.24 9.14 -6.50
CA GLU A 370 -13.80 9.66 -7.76
C GLU A 370 -14.64 8.62 -8.52
N ARG A 371 -14.51 7.32 -8.21
CA ARG A 371 -15.25 6.25 -8.88
C ARG A 371 -16.61 6.00 -8.24
N TYR A 372 -16.74 6.15 -6.92
CA TYR A 372 -18.01 5.95 -6.22
C TYR A 372 -19.15 6.79 -6.82
N LYS A 373 -18.92 8.09 -7.02
CA LYS A 373 -19.91 9.04 -7.57
C LYS A 373 -20.35 8.75 -9.01
N THR A 374 -19.70 7.82 -9.71
CA THR A 374 -20.11 7.40 -11.06
C THR A 374 -21.24 6.37 -11.05
N ARG A 375 -21.49 5.72 -9.91
CA ARG A 375 -22.52 4.69 -9.75
C ARG A 375 -23.55 5.04 -8.68
N PHE A 376 -23.18 5.87 -7.70
CA PHE A 376 -24.02 6.22 -6.56
C PHE A 376 -24.25 7.74 -6.47
N HIS A 377 -25.48 8.12 -6.17
CA HIS A 377 -25.96 9.49 -5.96
C HIS A 377 -26.85 9.51 -4.72
N ASP A 378 -26.27 9.14 -3.58
CA ASP A 378 -26.95 8.89 -2.31
C ASP A 378 -26.68 9.98 -1.25
N SER A 379 -26.18 11.13 -1.69
CA SER A 379 -25.66 12.26 -0.88
C SER A 379 -24.34 11.99 -0.18
N THR A 380 -23.85 10.74 -0.14
CA THR A 380 -22.56 10.41 0.47
C THR A 380 -21.40 10.57 -0.51
N GLU A 381 -21.68 10.59 -1.81
CA GLU A 381 -20.69 10.56 -2.90
C GLU A 381 -19.76 11.76 -2.96
N VAL A 382 -20.11 12.87 -2.30
CA VAL A 382 -19.30 14.10 -2.26
C VAL A 382 -18.16 14.04 -1.23
N ASP A 383 -18.18 13.07 -0.31
CA ASP A 383 -17.21 12.97 0.77
C ASP A 383 -16.83 11.51 1.05
N ARG A 384 -16.65 10.71 0.00
CA ARG A 384 -16.11 9.35 0.11
C ARG A 384 -14.63 9.28 -0.20
N TRP A 385 -13.98 8.38 0.52
CA TRP A 385 -12.57 8.10 0.41
C TRP A 385 -12.36 6.59 0.32
N TYR A 386 -11.42 6.17 -0.51
CA TYR A 386 -11.05 4.76 -0.62
C TYR A 386 -9.72 4.49 0.08
N LEU A 387 -9.64 3.31 0.66
CA LEU A 387 -8.46 2.80 1.37
C LEU A 387 -7.56 2.02 0.43
N MET A 388 -6.25 2.22 0.58
CA MET A 388 -5.23 1.36 -0.01
C MET A 388 -4.16 1.06 1.03
N GLU A 389 -3.91 -0.22 1.25
CA GLU A 389 -2.78 -0.71 2.04
C GLU A 389 -1.66 -1.11 1.08
N LYS A 390 -0.40 -0.78 1.38
CA LYS A 390 0.73 -1.21 0.56
C LYS A 390 0.91 -2.72 0.67
N PRO A 391 0.76 -3.47 -0.44
CA PRO A 391 0.98 -4.91 -0.41
C PRO A 391 2.42 -5.20 0.04
N GLY A 392 2.57 -5.90 1.17
CA GLY A 392 3.88 -6.31 1.68
C GLY A 392 4.67 -5.28 2.50
N LEU A 393 4.03 -4.19 2.97
CA LEU A 393 4.69 -3.09 3.69
C LEU A 393 5.60 -3.55 4.85
N LYS A 394 5.10 -4.41 5.74
CA LYS A 394 5.82 -4.85 6.96
C LYS A 394 7.18 -5.50 6.69
N LEU A 395 7.36 -6.10 5.50
CA LEU A 395 8.64 -6.71 5.14
C LEU A 395 9.64 -5.67 4.58
N THR A 396 9.16 -4.63 3.90
CA THR A 396 10.03 -3.55 3.38
C THR A 396 10.80 -2.89 4.52
N GLU A 397 10.12 -2.64 5.64
CA GLU A 397 10.67 -2.07 6.88
C GLU A 397 11.72 -3.02 7.51
N ARG A 398 11.42 -4.31 7.64
CA ARG A 398 12.32 -5.30 8.28
C ARG A 398 13.52 -5.71 7.43
N ALA A 399 13.37 -5.75 6.11
CA ALA A 399 14.44 -6.16 5.21
C ALA A 399 15.46 -5.05 4.93
N GLY A 400 15.31 -3.86 5.54
CA GLY A 400 16.09 -2.67 5.20
C GLY A 400 15.98 -2.33 3.71
N LEU A 401 14.85 -2.71 3.10
CA LEU A 401 14.58 -2.52 1.67
C LEU A 401 14.03 -1.13 1.39
N GLU A 402 13.77 -0.32 2.42
CA GLU A 402 13.58 1.11 2.30
C GLU A 402 14.68 1.67 1.38
N GLU A 403 14.28 2.39 0.35
CA GLU A 403 15.21 3.33 -0.25
C GLU A 403 15.45 4.36 0.85
N LEU A 404 16.59 4.26 1.55
CA LEU A 404 17.13 5.39 2.31
C LEU A 404 16.95 6.60 1.40
N LEU A 405 16.05 7.51 1.79
CA LEU A 405 15.83 8.77 1.13
C LEU A 405 17.15 9.51 1.24
N SER A 406 18.04 9.31 0.26
CA SER A 406 19.04 10.31 -0.05
C SER A 406 18.23 11.49 -0.55
N GLU A 407 18.05 12.47 0.32
CA GLU A 407 17.72 13.83 -0.09
C GLU A 407 18.76 14.25 -1.14
N GLU A 408 18.36 14.22 -2.40
CA GLU A 408 18.89 15.12 -3.44
C GLU A 408 17.76 16.00 -3.94
#